data_AF-A0A940A6I6-F1
#
_entry.id   AF-A0A940A6I6-F1
#
_cell.length_a   1.000
_cell.length_b   1.000
_cell.length_c   1.000
_cell.angle_alpha   90.00
_cell.angle_beta   90.00
_cell.angle_gamma   90.00
#
_symmetry.space_group_name_H-M   'P 1'
#
loop_
_entity.id
_entity.type
_entity.pdbx_description
1 polymer ?
#
loop_
_entity_poly.entity_id
_entity_poly.type
_entity_poly.pdbx_seq_one_letter_code
_entity_poly.pdbx_strand_id
1 'polypeptide(L)' 'MEIEWEDGFAIKVGVDDDKNVVISANKEGLLSLARQLNALANEAIGSHYHYDMYNSLEEGSSELIIEKIEG' A
#
# COMPACT_ATOMS: atom_id res chain seq x y z
N MET A 1 2.46 0.73 14.57
CA MET A 1 3.22 0.45 13.33
C MET A 1 3.76 1.79 12.86
N GLU A 2 5.06 1.95 12.78
CA GLU A 2 5.66 3.18 12.26
C GLU A 2 5.75 3.04 10.74
N ILE A 3 5.00 3.88 10.02
CA ILE A 3 4.97 3.88 8.57
C ILE A 3 5.98 4.91 8.11
N GLU A 4 7.11 4.44 7.62
CA GLU A 4 8.11 5.28 6.98
C GLU A 4 7.93 5.25 5.46
N TRP A 5 7.76 6.43 4.88
CA TRP A 5 7.75 6.63 3.44
C TRP A 5 9.11 7.16 3.01
N GLU A 6 9.65 6.62 1.92
CA GLU A 6 10.79 7.21 1.24
C GLU A 6 10.42 8.60 0.69
N ASP A 7 11.34 9.55 0.77
CA ASP A 7 11.10 10.91 0.30
C ASP A 7 10.74 10.93 -1.20
N GLY A 8 9.71 11.69 -1.55
CA GLY A 8 9.20 11.77 -2.93
C GLY A 8 8.46 10.52 -3.42
N PHE A 9 7.99 9.64 -2.53
CA PHE A 9 7.13 8.52 -2.92
C PHE A 9 5.84 9.01 -3.64
N ALA A 10 5.38 8.23 -4.60
CA ALA A 10 4.11 8.45 -5.29
C ALA A 10 3.45 7.09 -5.57
N ILE A 11 2.20 6.93 -5.13
CA ILE A 11 1.46 5.66 -5.22
C ILE A 11 0.02 5.92 -5.64
N LYS A 12 -0.42 5.28 -6.72
CA LYS A 12 -1.80 5.30 -7.20
C LYS A 12 -2.38 3.90 -7.24
N VAL A 13 -3.62 3.77 -6.79
CA VAL A 13 -4.35 2.50 -6.83
C VAL A 13 -5.63 2.67 -7.63
N GLY A 14 -5.92 1.74 -8.52
CA GLY A 14 -7.12 1.77 -9.34
C GLY A 14 -7.53 0.39 -9.83
N VAL A 15 -8.70 0.34 -10.47
CA VAL A 15 -9.19 -0.84 -11.17
C VAL A 15 -9.21 -0.51 -12.65
N ASP A 16 -8.57 -1.35 -13.48
CA ASP A 16 -8.57 -1.16 -14.93
C ASP A 16 -9.86 -1.72 -15.59
N ASP A 17 -9.97 -1.57 -16.91
CA ASP A 17 -11.14 -1.99 -17.67
C ASP A 17 -11.38 -3.52 -17.61
N ASP A 18 -10.30 -4.29 -17.39
CA ASP A 18 -10.33 -5.75 -17.25
C ASP A 18 -10.58 -6.20 -15.80
N LYS A 19 -10.87 -5.25 -14.90
CA LYS A 19 -11.11 -5.45 -13.46
C LYS A 19 -9.87 -5.91 -12.68
N ASN A 20 -8.66 -5.67 -13.21
CA ASN A 20 -7.44 -5.88 -12.46
C ASN A 20 -7.25 -4.74 -11.45
N VAL A 21 -6.86 -5.08 -10.24
CA VAL A 21 -6.39 -4.09 -9.27
C VAL A 21 -4.95 -3.72 -9.64
N VAL A 22 -4.71 -2.45 -9.96
CA VAL A 22 -3.41 -1.93 -10.37
C VAL A 22 -2.87 -1.01 -9.28
N ILE A 23 -1.70 -1.36 -8.74
CA ILE A 23 -0.89 -0.48 -7.90
C ILE A 23 0.23 0.09 -8.78
N SER A 24 0.15 1.39 -9.09
CA SER A 24 1.18 2.11 -9.84
C SER A 24 2.00 2.95 -8.88
N ALA A 25 3.32 2.79 -8.86
CA ALA A 25 4.18 3.55 -7.96
C ALA A 25 5.54 3.86 -8.61
N ASN A 26 6.17 4.95 -8.17
CA ASN A 26 7.58 5.20 -8.46
C ASN A 26 8.50 4.28 -7.63
N LYS A 27 9.81 4.39 -7.83
CA LYS A 27 10.80 3.56 -7.12
C LYS A 27 10.65 3.71 -5.60
N GLU A 28 10.52 4.94 -5.11
CA GLU A 28 10.42 5.30 -3.70
C GLU A 28 9.12 4.74 -3.09
N GLY A 29 8.00 4.81 -3.81
CA GLY A 29 6.73 4.20 -3.43
C GLY A 29 6.81 2.67 -3.36
N LEU A 30 7.43 2.03 -4.37
CA LEU A 30 7.63 0.57 -4.36
C LEU A 30 8.51 0.11 -3.18
N LEU A 31 9.59 0.83 -2.89
CA LEU A 31 10.46 0.53 -1.75
C LEU A 31 9.74 0.71 -0.41
N SER A 32 8.92 1.75 -0.28
CA SER A 32 8.12 2.01 0.92
C SER A 32 7.08 0.90 1.15
N LEU A 33 6.33 0.53 0.10
CA LEU A 33 5.37 -0.58 0.16
C LEU A 33 6.06 -1.90 0.52
N ALA A 34 7.23 -2.18 -0.06
CA ALA A 34 7.99 -3.40 0.26
C ALA A 34 8.41 -3.45 1.74
N ARG A 35 8.89 -2.32 2.32
CA ARG A 35 9.24 -2.23 3.74
C ARG A 35 8.02 -2.49 4.62
N GLN A 36 6.87 -1.87 4.28
CA GLN A 36 5.62 -2.03 5.02
C GLN A 36 5.11 -3.47 4.96
N LEU A 37 5.09 -4.09 3.77
CA LEU A 37 4.72 -5.50 3.60
C LEU A 37 5.61 -6.42 4.46
N ASN A 38 6.92 -6.16 4.48
CA ASN A 38 7.85 -6.91 5.32
C ASN A 38 7.57 -6.71 6.82
N ALA A 39 7.23 -5.50 7.26
CA ALA A 39 6.80 -5.26 8.64
C ALA A 39 5.51 -6.02 8.96
N LEU A 40 4.48 -5.92 8.10
CA LEU A 40 3.19 -6.58 8.29
C LEU A 40 3.32 -8.11 8.38
N ALA A 41 4.22 -8.71 7.60
CA ALA A 41 4.48 -10.14 7.65
C ALA A 41 4.90 -10.64 9.06
N ASN A 42 5.48 -9.77 9.88
CA ASN A 42 5.93 -10.08 11.24
C ASN A 42 4.91 -9.72 12.34
N GLU A 43 3.76 -9.13 11.99
CA GLU A 43 2.71 -8.72 12.94
C GLU A 43 1.74 -9.86 13.29
N ALA A 44 0.77 -9.61 14.17
CA ALA A 44 -0.27 -10.58 14.49
C ALA A 44 -1.23 -10.82 13.29
N ILE A 45 -1.85 -12.00 13.22
CA ILE A 45 -2.94 -12.30 12.27
C ILE A 45 -4.07 -11.28 12.45
N GLY A 46 -4.65 -10.80 11.34
CA GLY A 46 -5.69 -9.77 11.32
C GLY A 46 -5.16 -8.33 11.39
N SER A 47 -3.84 -8.15 11.53
CA SER A 47 -3.22 -6.83 11.35
C SER A 47 -3.35 -6.40 9.89
N HIS A 48 -3.57 -5.12 9.66
CA HIS A 48 -3.69 -4.57 8.31
C HIS A 48 -3.16 -3.15 8.22
N TYR A 49 -2.84 -2.74 6.99
CA TYR A 49 -2.68 -1.35 6.62
C TYR A 49 -3.87 -0.88 5.80
N HIS A 50 -4.24 0.38 5.96
CA HIS A 50 -5.29 1.04 5.20
C HIS A 50 -4.78 2.37 4.67
N TYR A 51 -4.70 2.48 3.35
CA TYR A 51 -4.23 3.65 2.64
C TYR A 51 -5.34 4.28 1.81
N ASP A 52 -5.39 5.61 1.87
CA ASP A 52 -6.31 6.44 1.10
C ASP A 52 -5.60 7.69 0.56
N MET A 53 -6.35 8.52 -0.16
CA MET A 53 -5.81 9.75 -0.75
C MET A 53 -5.39 10.82 0.26
N TYR A 54 -5.79 10.68 1.53
CA TYR A 54 -5.51 11.66 2.58
C TYR A 54 -4.27 11.30 3.38
N ASN A 55 -3.82 10.04 3.31
CA ASN A 55 -2.71 9.56 4.12
C ASN A 55 -1.51 9.02 3.33
N SER A 56 -1.67 8.60 2.07
CA SER A 56 -0.57 7.96 1.31
C SER A 56 -0.75 7.92 -0.22
N LEU A 57 -1.97 7.95 -0.74
CA LEU A 57 -2.23 7.69 -2.15
C LEU A 57 -2.44 8.99 -2.94
N GLU A 58 -2.10 8.97 -4.23
CA GLU A 58 -2.39 10.06 -5.14
C GLU A 58 -3.91 10.27 -5.31
N GLU A 59 -4.31 11.50 -5.61
CA GLU A 59 -5.71 11.87 -5.82
C GLU A 59 -6.40 10.97 -6.88
N GLY A 60 -7.64 10.58 -6.59
CA GLY A 60 -8.42 9.68 -7.45
C GLY A 60 -8.05 8.20 -7.32
N SER A 61 -7.20 7.84 -6.35
CA SER A 61 -6.95 6.44 -6.02
C SER A 61 -8.15 5.79 -5.35
N SER A 62 -8.33 4.50 -5.60
CA SER A 62 -9.14 3.62 -4.74
C SER A 62 -8.41 3.35 -3.42
N GLU A 63 -9.15 3.09 -2.35
CA GLU A 63 -8.56 2.69 -1.07
C GLU A 63 -7.83 1.35 -1.21
N LEU A 64 -6.68 1.23 -0.53
CA LEU A 64 -5.88 0.01 -0.50
C LEU A 64 -5.82 -0.53 0.93
N ILE A 65 -6.31 -1.75 1.10
CA ILE A 65 -6.19 -2.50 2.36
C ILE A 65 -5.33 -3.72 2.11
N ILE A 66 -4.32 -3.92 2.95
CA ILE A 66 -3.46 -5.10 2.94
C ILE A 66 -3.49 -5.73 4.32
N GLU A 67 -3.97 -6.96 4.41
CA GLU A 67 -4.17 -7.69 5.66
C GLU A 67 -3.28 -8.92 5.75
N LYS A 68 -2.74 -9.20 6.94
CA LYS A 68 -2.10 -10.47 7.24
C LYS A 68 -3.15 -11.52 7.61
N ILE A 69 -3.23 -12.57 6.81
CA ILE A 69 -4.09 -13.73 7.03
C ILE A 69 -3.27 -14.94 7.52
N GLU A 70 -3.97 -15.99 7.99
CA GLU A 70 -3.33 -17.30 8.25
C GLU A 70 -2.91 -17.97 6.93
N GLY A 71 -1.84 -18.77 7.00
CA GLY A 71 -1.24 -19.48 5.85
C GLY A 71 -1.58 -20.96 5.83
#